data_AF-A0AA88C3R2-F1
#
_entry.id   AF-A0AA88C3R2-F1
#
_cell.length_a   1.000
_cell.length_b   1.000
_cell.length_c   1.000
_cell.angle_alpha   90.00
_cell.angle_beta   90.00
_cell.angle_gamma   90.00
#
_symmetry.space_group_name_H-M   'P 1'
#
loop_
_entity.id
_entity.type
_entity.pdbx_description
1 polymer ?
#
loop_
_entity_poly.entity_id
_entity_poly.type
_entity_poly.pdbx_seq_one_letter_code
_entity_poly.pdbx_strand_id
1 'polypeptide(L)'
;MTKLSSSRTAAPPGRRIRSGIGLLACAAVLASAATPPAQAATIGFDNVSNIVTPALPADSPLYNGGDRFTTDRFLAVVADSAFAQSFPDYEPGLAGAVVGAQQWSACTFLACPFGETSYYAGVNDGSLTLSREDGSAFRLSALTYAGIGPESEEGAAHSMGQLRLWGTTAAGSVITATADLPELHAWADWTLDNAFAGTSLTSLRIDACAYTAAGACLNDGTLLNASQFAVGTLSVSAVPEPSALAMLAGGLALLGAASRTRRLRNGGRA
;
A
#
# COMPACT_ATOMS: atom_id res chain seq x y z
N MET A 1 52.60 -41.52 77.86
CA MET A 1 51.95 -42.85 77.86
C MET A 1 51.51 -43.16 76.44
N THR A 2 51.86 -44.38 75.99
CA THR A 2 51.30 -45.15 74.86
C THR A 2 51.63 -44.75 73.41
N LYS A 3 52.47 -45.60 72.80
CA LYS A 3 52.72 -45.80 71.36
C LYS A 3 51.46 -46.32 70.64
N LEU A 4 51.32 -46.05 69.34
CA LEU A 4 51.06 -47.08 68.33
C LEU A 4 51.41 -46.60 66.92
N SER A 5 51.82 -47.57 66.11
CA SER A 5 52.58 -47.52 64.86
C SER A 5 51.72 -48.02 63.69
N SER A 6 52.28 -47.94 62.47
CA SER A 6 51.88 -48.63 61.22
C SER A 6 50.88 -47.84 60.35
N SER A 7 50.99 -47.73 59.02
CA SER A 7 51.70 -48.53 58.01
C SER A 7 51.92 -47.70 56.72
N ARG A 8 53.01 -47.96 56.00
CA ARG A 8 53.30 -47.47 54.64
C ARG A 8 52.41 -48.17 53.60
N THR A 9 52.05 -47.45 52.53
CA THR A 9 51.86 -48.04 51.19
C THR A 9 52.43 -47.07 50.14
N ALA A 10 53.16 -47.60 49.17
CA ALA A 10 53.83 -46.85 48.10
C ALA A 10 53.36 -47.32 46.71
N ALA A 11 53.64 -46.45 45.71
CA ALA A 11 53.65 -46.62 44.24
C ALA A 11 52.33 -46.34 43.47
N PRO A 12 52.36 -45.99 42.14
CA PRO A 12 53.46 -45.56 41.25
C PRO A 12 53.19 -44.25 40.45
N PRO A 13 54.11 -43.77 39.58
CA PRO A 13 53.97 -42.53 38.81
C PRO A 13 53.39 -42.73 37.39
N GLY A 14 52.73 -41.70 36.87
CA GLY A 14 52.25 -41.59 35.48
C GLY A 14 51.14 -40.54 35.44
N ARG A 15 51.00 -39.64 34.46
CA ARG A 15 51.49 -39.56 33.09
C ARG A 15 51.27 -38.11 32.66
N ARG A 16 52.25 -37.46 32.03
CA ARG A 16 52.06 -36.14 31.39
C ARG A 16 51.02 -36.30 30.26
N ILE A 17 49.96 -35.49 30.26
CA ILE A 17 49.14 -35.27 29.07
C ILE A 17 49.12 -33.77 28.77
N ARG A 18 49.41 -33.53 27.50
CA ARG A 18 49.69 -32.28 26.79
C ARG A 18 48.51 -31.30 26.83
N SER A 19 48.89 -30.02 26.95
CA SER A 19 48.46 -28.88 26.14
C SER A 19 47.31 -29.10 25.15
N GLY A 20 46.29 -28.25 25.25
CA GLY A 20 45.26 -28.05 24.23
C GLY A 20 44.46 -26.79 24.52
N ILE A 21 44.98 -25.65 24.07
CA ILE A 21 44.22 -24.40 23.93
C ILE A 21 43.14 -24.64 22.87
N GLY A 22 41.87 -24.49 23.26
CA GLY A 22 40.72 -24.56 22.36
C GLY A 22 39.81 -23.36 22.57
N LEU A 23 40.24 -22.22 22.04
CA LEU A 23 39.39 -21.06 21.77
C LEU A 23 38.18 -21.49 20.94
N LEU A 24 36.98 -21.01 21.24
CA LEU A 24 36.01 -20.63 20.20
C LEU A 24 34.98 -19.66 20.76
N ALA A 25 35.21 -18.41 20.39
CA ALA A 25 34.33 -17.27 20.58
C ALA A 25 32.99 -17.49 19.88
N CYS A 26 31.90 -17.43 20.64
CA CYS A 26 30.57 -17.14 20.14
C CYS A 26 30.53 -15.70 19.64
N ALA A 27 30.97 -15.45 18.41
CA ALA A 27 30.66 -14.22 17.71
C ALA A 27 29.19 -14.27 17.26
N ALA A 28 28.32 -13.76 18.11
CA ALA A 28 26.97 -13.37 17.75
C ALA A 28 27.04 -12.27 16.67
N VAL A 29 26.80 -12.64 15.41
CA VAL A 29 26.29 -11.70 14.41
C VAL A 29 24.82 -12.08 14.23
N LEU A 30 24.02 -11.63 15.18
CA LEU A 30 22.57 -11.62 15.08
C LEU A 30 22.21 -10.64 13.95
N ALA A 31 21.72 -11.24 12.86
CA ALA A 31 20.62 -10.75 12.03
C ALA A 31 20.27 -9.26 12.15
N SER A 32 20.82 -8.45 11.25
CA SER A 32 20.19 -7.18 10.82
C SER A 32 20.26 -7.04 9.30
N ALA A 33 20.06 -8.15 8.58
CA ALA A 33 19.56 -8.11 7.21
C ALA A 33 18.04 -8.24 7.28
N ALA A 34 17.40 -7.27 7.94
CA ALA A 34 15.96 -7.10 7.84
C ALA A 34 15.70 -6.58 6.43
N THR A 35 15.47 -7.49 5.47
CA THR A 35 14.57 -7.12 4.39
C THR A 35 13.27 -6.73 5.08
N PRO A 36 12.77 -5.49 4.95
CA PRO A 36 11.44 -5.22 5.45
C PRO A 36 10.53 -6.27 4.80
N PRO A 37 9.66 -6.95 5.58
CA PRO A 37 8.59 -7.69 4.94
C PRO A 37 7.92 -6.75 3.94
N ALA A 38 7.31 -7.28 2.89
CA ALA A 38 6.31 -6.53 2.13
C ALA A 38 5.21 -6.14 3.14
N GLN A 39 5.44 -5.06 3.89
CA GLN A 39 4.56 -4.66 4.96
C GLN A 39 3.33 -4.13 4.26
N ALA A 40 2.19 -4.68 4.68
CA ALA A 40 0.91 -4.09 4.38
C ALA A 40 0.99 -2.64 4.87
N ALA A 41 0.88 -1.72 3.92
CA ALA A 41 0.78 -0.30 4.16
C ALA A 41 -0.66 0.09 3.85
N THR A 42 -1.10 1.14 4.51
CA THR A 42 -2.44 1.68 4.31
C THR A 42 -2.29 3.05 3.68
N ILE A 43 -3.05 3.30 2.61
CA ILE A 43 -3.26 4.65 2.11
C ILE A 43 -4.54 5.15 2.76
N GLY A 44 -4.45 6.28 3.44
CA GLY A 44 -5.58 7.08 3.88
C GLY A 44 -5.48 8.48 3.28
N PHE A 45 -6.32 9.38 3.80
CA PHE A 45 -6.37 10.77 3.36
C PHE A 45 -6.25 11.76 4.52
N ASP A 46 -5.74 11.30 5.68
CA ASP A 46 -5.53 12.15 6.85
C ASP A 46 -4.25 13.01 6.73
N ASN A 47 -3.28 12.58 5.91
CA ASN A 47 -1.99 13.25 5.73
C ASN A 47 -1.77 13.61 4.25
N VAL A 48 -2.53 14.59 3.77
CA VAL A 48 -2.45 15.06 2.39
C VAL A 48 -1.55 16.29 2.28
N SER A 49 -0.66 16.29 1.29
CA SER A 49 0.17 17.44 0.92
C SER A 49 -0.04 17.80 -0.54
N ASN A 50 -0.61 18.97 -0.81
CA ASN A 50 -0.84 19.43 -2.18
C ASN A 50 0.48 19.72 -2.90
N ILE A 51 0.57 19.33 -4.17
CA ILE A 51 1.59 19.83 -5.07
C ILE A 51 1.10 21.19 -5.58
N VAL A 52 1.52 22.25 -4.90
CA VAL A 52 1.03 23.61 -5.12
C VAL A 52 1.25 24.06 -6.56
N THR A 53 0.18 24.56 -7.17
CA THR A 53 0.19 25.21 -8.48
C THR A 53 -0.40 26.63 -8.33
N PRO A 54 -0.32 27.49 -9.35
CA PRO A 54 -1.04 28.77 -9.32
C PRO A 54 -2.56 28.62 -9.14
N ALA A 55 -3.12 27.46 -9.49
CA ALA A 55 -4.55 27.15 -9.35
C ALA A 55 -4.89 26.45 -8.02
N LEU A 56 -3.97 25.66 -7.46
CA LEU A 56 -4.17 24.86 -6.24
C LEU A 56 -3.32 25.38 -5.06
N PRO A 57 -3.94 26.04 -4.06
CA PRO A 57 -3.28 26.40 -2.81
C PRO A 57 -2.84 25.19 -1.97
N ALA A 58 -1.86 25.39 -1.09
CA ALA A 58 -1.29 24.35 -0.22
C ALA A 58 -2.32 23.61 0.64
N ASP A 59 -3.33 24.34 1.14
CA ASP A 59 -4.32 23.81 2.09
C ASP A 59 -5.70 23.61 1.45
N SER A 60 -5.80 23.65 0.12
CA SER A 60 -7.08 23.44 -0.57
C SER A 60 -7.53 21.98 -0.43
N PRO A 61 -8.77 21.72 0.05
CA PRO A 61 -9.34 20.39 0.03
C PRO A 61 -10.02 20.06 -1.31
N LEU A 62 -10.10 21.03 -2.24
CA LEU A 62 -10.77 20.90 -3.53
C LEU A 62 -9.73 20.83 -4.65
N TYR A 63 -9.98 19.94 -5.61
CA TYR A 63 -9.07 19.61 -6.69
C TYR A 63 -9.77 19.71 -8.04
N ASN A 64 -9.19 20.48 -8.95
CA ASN A 64 -9.58 20.49 -10.33
C ASN A 64 -8.91 19.36 -11.12
N GLY A 65 -9.36 19.10 -12.35
CA GLY A 65 -8.66 18.20 -13.25
C GLY A 65 -7.19 18.58 -13.44
N GLY A 66 -6.30 17.60 -13.29
CA GLY A 66 -4.85 17.77 -13.40
C GLY A 66 -4.15 18.16 -12.11
N ASP A 67 -4.89 18.54 -11.06
CA ASP A 67 -4.33 18.80 -9.74
C ASP A 67 -3.73 17.54 -9.11
N ARG A 68 -2.77 17.74 -8.21
CA ARG A 68 -1.99 16.66 -7.62
C ARG A 68 -1.73 16.89 -6.16
N PHE A 69 -1.69 15.81 -5.41
CA PHE A 69 -1.30 15.79 -4.01
C PHE A 69 -0.56 14.50 -3.70
N THR A 70 0.09 14.45 -2.55
CA THR A 70 0.70 13.22 -2.03
C THR A 70 -0.01 12.78 -0.77
N THR A 71 -0.14 11.48 -0.60
CA THR A 71 -0.66 10.84 0.62
C THR A 71 0.01 9.49 0.82
N ASP A 72 0.49 9.20 2.03
CA ASP A 72 1.10 7.91 2.40
C ASP A 72 2.17 7.35 1.43
N ARG A 73 2.97 8.25 0.84
CA ARG A 73 4.02 7.98 -0.18
C ARG A 73 3.49 7.62 -1.57
N PHE A 74 2.24 7.96 -1.85
CA PHE A 74 1.63 7.88 -3.16
C PHE A 74 1.41 9.28 -3.72
N LEU A 75 1.69 9.43 -5.00
CA LEU A 75 1.23 10.54 -5.82
C LEU A 75 -0.21 10.26 -6.24
N ALA A 76 -1.09 11.19 -5.92
CA ALA A 76 -2.45 11.26 -6.40
C ALA A 76 -2.56 12.29 -7.52
N VAL A 77 -3.21 11.90 -8.62
CA VAL A 77 -3.56 12.78 -9.73
C VAL A 77 -5.06 12.76 -9.91
N VAL A 78 -5.68 13.93 -9.77
CA VAL A 78 -7.12 14.12 -9.98
C VAL A 78 -7.36 14.43 -11.45
N ALA A 79 -8.45 13.92 -12.01
CA ALA A 79 -8.83 14.21 -13.39
C ALA A 79 -10.35 14.28 -13.53
N ASP A 80 -10.84 15.23 -14.35
CA ASP A 80 -12.22 15.25 -14.83
C ASP A 80 -12.57 13.95 -15.57
N SER A 81 -13.86 13.72 -15.84
CA SER A 81 -14.29 12.56 -16.60
C SER A 81 -13.67 12.51 -18.00
N ALA A 82 -13.53 11.29 -18.56
CA ALA A 82 -13.04 11.14 -19.93
C ALA A 82 -13.96 11.84 -20.95
N PHE A 83 -15.25 11.94 -20.63
CA PHE A 83 -16.22 12.67 -21.43
C PHE A 83 -15.96 14.19 -21.40
N ALA A 84 -15.78 14.79 -20.22
CA ALA A 84 -15.44 16.21 -20.10
C ALA A 84 -14.13 16.56 -20.82
N GLN A 85 -13.12 15.70 -20.73
CA GLN A 85 -11.83 15.88 -21.42
C GLN A 85 -11.91 15.71 -22.95
N SER A 86 -13.02 15.19 -23.49
CA SER A 86 -13.17 14.96 -24.94
C SER A 86 -13.57 16.22 -25.72
N PHE A 87 -13.96 17.29 -25.03
CA PHE A 87 -14.35 18.54 -25.68
C PHE A 87 -13.13 19.35 -26.16
N PRO A 88 -13.20 20.00 -27.34
CA PRO A 88 -12.08 20.73 -27.92
C PRO A 88 -11.65 21.96 -27.09
N ASP A 89 -12.59 22.58 -26.38
CA ASP A 89 -12.37 23.74 -25.50
C ASP A 89 -12.40 23.33 -24.03
N TYR A 90 -11.93 22.12 -23.71
CA TYR A 90 -11.89 21.60 -22.34
C TYR A 90 -11.02 22.48 -21.45
N GLU A 91 -11.61 22.93 -20.35
CA GLU A 91 -10.93 23.57 -19.23
C GLU A 91 -11.13 22.71 -17.98
N PRO A 92 -10.09 22.45 -17.18
CA PRO A 92 -10.22 21.62 -15.99
C PRO A 92 -11.23 22.19 -14.99
N GLY A 93 -12.15 21.33 -14.56
CA GLY A 93 -13.20 21.65 -13.59
C GLY A 93 -12.94 20.98 -12.25
N LEU A 94 -13.77 21.29 -11.25
CA LEU A 94 -13.74 20.60 -9.96
C LEU A 94 -14.04 19.11 -10.17
N ALA A 95 -13.08 18.23 -9.89
CA ALA A 95 -13.19 16.80 -10.14
C ALA A 95 -12.96 15.94 -8.88
N GLY A 96 -12.45 16.55 -7.80
CA GLY A 96 -12.18 15.83 -6.57
C GLY A 96 -12.18 16.71 -5.33
N ALA A 97 -12.34 16.08 -4.18
CA ALA A 97 -12.13 16.69 -2.88
C ALA A 97 -11.53 15.68 -1.90
N VAL A 98 -10.69 16.15 -0.97
CA VAL A 98 -10.35 15.40 0.24
C VAL A 98 -11.23 15.93 1.35
N VAL A 99 -12.07 15.06 1.90
CA VAL A 99 -13.05 15.40 2.93
C VAL A 99 -12.56 14.84 4.27
N GLY A 100 -12.35 15.73 5.24
CA GLY A 100 -11.97 15.35 6.60
C GLY A 100 -13.16 15.08 7.52
N ALA A 101 -12.89 14.47 8.68
CA ALA A 101 -13.86 13.91 9.64
C ALA A 101 -14.92 14.91 10.13
N GLN A 102 -14.59 16.20 10.09
CA GLN A 102 -15.40 17.29 10.63
C GLN A 102 -15.93 18.23 9.54
N GLN A 103 -15.67 17.91 8.25
CA GLN A 103 -16.05 18.74 7.11
C GLN A 103 -17.34 18.28 6.44
N TRP A 104 -18.27 17.70 7.21
CA TRP A 104 -19.59 17.25 6.73
C TRP A 104 -20.38 18.35 5.99
N SER A 105 -20.11 19.62 6.29
CA SER A 105 -20.70 20.77 5.60
C SER A 105 -20.33 20.87 4.11
N ALA A 106 -19.27 20.19 3.66
CA ALA A 106 -18.93 20.07 2.25
C ALA A 106 -20.04 19.39 1.43
N CYS A 107 -20.95 18.67 2.08
CA CYS A 107 -21.99 17.86 1.48
C CYS A 107 -23.40 18.46 1.69
N THR A 108 -23.57 19.75 1.40
CA THR A 108 -24.86 20.45 1.66
C THR A 108 -26.02 19.99 0.74
N PHE A 109 -25.71 19.36 -0.41
CA PHE A 109 -26.72 18.89 -1.38
C PHE A 109 -26.48 17.46 -1.86
N LEU A 110 -25.48 16.79 -1.29
CA LEU A 110 -25.07 15.44 -1.67
C LEU A 110 -25.09 14.56 -0.43
N ALA A 111 -25.64 13.36 -0.58
CA ALA A 111 -25.62 12.34 0.43
C ALA A 111 -24.22 11.72 0.54
N CYS A 112 -23.35 12.39 1.29
CA CYS A 112 -22.00 11.89 1.55
C CYS A 112 -21.99 10.81 2.64
N PRO A 113 -21.01 9.90 2.58
CA PRO A 113 -20.85 8.88 3.61
C PRO A 113 -20.32 9.48 4.92
N PHE A 114 -20.75 8.91 6.05
CA PHE A 114 -20.31 9.32 7.39
C PHE A 114 -19.48 8.21 8.05
N GLY A 115 -18.62 8.56 9.02
CA GLY A 115 -17.97 7.58 9.90
C GLY A 115 -16.50 7.24 9.60
N GLU A 116 -15.94 7.68 8.49
CA GLU A 116 -14.50 7.63 8.22
C GLU A 116 -13.80 8.91 8.70
N THR A 117 -12.49 8.85 9.03
CA THR A 117 -11.73 10.03 9.48
C THR A 117 -11.41 10.97 8.33
N SER A 118 -10.94 10.47 7.20
CA SER A 118 -10.73 11.29 6.00
C SER A 118 -10.86 10.41 4.76
N TYR A 119 -11.45 10.94 3.69
CA TYR A 119 -11.62 10.21 2.45
C TYR A 119 -11.44 11.11 1.23
N TYR A 120 -11.17 10.49 0.08
CA TYR A 120 -11.24 11.17 -1.20
C TYR A 120 -12.64 11.01 -1.80
N ALA A 121 -13.23 12.13 -2.22
CA ALA A 121 -14.46 12.18 -3.00
C ALA A 121 -14.13 12.47 -4.46
N GLY A 122 -14.51 11.58 -5.37
CA GLY A 122 -14.59 11.88 -6.80
C GLY A 122 -15.94 12.55 -7.08
N VAL A 123 -15.90 13.81 -7.52
CA VAL A 123 -17.09 14.63 -7.79
C VAL A 123 -17.12 15.03 -9.26
N ASN A 124 -18.28 15.42 -9.77
CA ASN A 124 -18.48 15.75 -11.19
C ASN A 124 -17.90 14.70 -12.15
N ASP A 125 -18.19 13.43 -11.85
CA ASP A 125 -17.73 12.26 -12.62
C ASP A 125 -16.20 12.10 -12.70
N GLY A 126 -15.47 12.79 -11.81
CA GLY A 126 -14.01 12.79 -11.76
C GLY A 126 -13.42 11.44 -11.38
N SER A 127 -12.10 11.39 -11.39
CA SER A 127 -11.32 10.19 -11.11
C SER A 127 -10.05 10.51 -10.32
N LEU A 128 -9.54 9.50 -9.63
CA LEU A 128 -8.29 9.55 -8.89
C LEU A 128 -7.33 8.52 -9.47
N THR A 129 -6.11 8.94 -9.80
CA THR A 129 -5.03 8.00 -10.15
C THR A 129 -3.96 8.02 -9.08
N LEU A 130 -3.64 6.86 -8.54
CA LEU A 130 -2.60 6.65 -7.54
C LEU A 130 -1.39 5.94 -8.16
N SER A 131 -0.20 6.43 -7.86
CA SER A 131 1.08 5.77 -8.14
C SER A 131 2.04 6.01 -6.99
N ARG A 132 3.04 5.14 -6.79
CA ARG A 132 4.04 5.36 -5.75
C ARG A 132 4.97 6.49 -6.13
N GLU A 133 5.32 7.35 -5.17
CA GLU A 133 6.28 8.45 -5.39
C GLU A 133 7.68 7.96 -5.77
N ASP A 134 8.07 6.78 -5.29
CA ASP A 134 9.35 6.14 -5.63
C ASP A 134 9.34 5.42 -6.99
N GLY A 135 8.21 5.39 -7.68
CA GLY A 135 8.05 4.70 -8.97
C GLY A 135 8.03 3.17 -8.89
N SER A 136 8.14 2.59 -7.69
CA SER A 136 8.08 1.14 -7.50
C SER A 136 6.65 0.62 -7.69
N ALA A 137 6.52 -0.68 -7.95
CA ALA A 137 5.22 -1.33 -8.04
C ALA A 137 4.59 -1.60 -6.65
N PHE A 138 3.27 -1.71 -6.62
CA PHE A 138 2.49 -2.06 -5.43
C PHE A 138 1.40 -3.06 -5.75
N ARG A 139 0.76 -3.62 -4.73
CA ARG A 139 -0.47 -4.41 -4.87
C ARG A 139 -1.55 -3.79 -4.01
N LEU A 140 -2.81 -3.91 -4.43
CA LEU A 140 -3.99 -3.50 -3.68
C LEU A 140 -4.78 -4.75 -3.31
N SER A 141 -5.05 -4.97 -2.02
CA SER A 141 -5.82 -6.15 -1.57
C SER A 141 -7.24 -5.83 -1.13
N ALA A 142 -7.48 -4.62 -0.64
CA ALA A 142 -8.79 -4.19 -0.20
C ALA A 142 -8.90 -2.65 -0.17
N LEU A 143 -10.13 -2.15 -0.16
CA LEU A 143 -10.43 -0.73 0.07
C LEU A 143 -11.78 -0.53 0.76
N THR A 144 -11.96 0.62 1.43
CA THR A 144 -13.28 1.14 1.84
C THR A 144 -13.78 2.13 0.83
N TYR A 145 -15.06 2.04 0.48
CA TYR A 145 -15.68 2.91 -0.53
C TYR A 145 -17.15 3.17 -0.23
N ALA A 146 -17.69 4.24 -0.83
CA ALA A 146 -19.10 4.59 -0.73
C ALA A 146 -19.59 5.30 -2.00
N GLY A 147 -20.91 5.31 -2.19
CA GLY A 147 -21.56 6.16 -3.18
C GLY A 147 -21.72 7.59 -2.67
N ILE A 148 -21.65 8.55 -3.59
CA ILE A 148 -22.09 9.93 -3.35
C ILE A 148 -23.16 10.21 -4.41
N GLY A 149 -24.29 10.79 -4.01
CA GLY A 149 -25.39 11.08 -4.90
C GLY A 149 -26.32 12.13 -4.32
N PRO A 150 -27.35 12.57 -5.08
CA PRO A 150 -28.34 13.50 -4.56
C PRO A 150 -29.17 12.83 -3.44
N GLU A 151 -29.51 13.58 -2.39
CA GLU A 151 -30.30 13.07 -1.26
C GLU A 151 -31.68 12.53 -1.67
N SER A 152 -32.21 12.95 -2.82
CA SER A 152 -33.47 12.43 -3.36
C SER A 152 -33.43 10.93 -3.71
N GLU A 153 -32.24 10.36 -3.87
CA GLU A 153 -32.03 8.94 -4.16
C GLU A 153 -31.78 8.11 -2.89
N GLU A 154 -31.85 8.74 -1.70
CA GLU A 154 -31.71 8.03 -0.44
C GLU A 154 -32.85 7.02 -0.24
N GLY A 155 -32.51 5.80 0.19
CA GLY A 155 -33.48 4.72 0.38
C GLY A 155 -33.97 4.07 -0.93
N ALA A 156 -33.36 4.39 -2.08
CA ALA A 156 -33.58 3.66 -3.31
C ALA A 156 -33.20 2.18 -3.12
N ALA A 157 -34.10 1.26 -3.48
CA ALA A 157 -33.90 -0.18 -3.32
C ALA A 157 -32.89 -0.80 -4.32
N HIS A 158 -32.09 0.02 -4.99
CA HIS A 158 -31.12 -0.39 -6.00
C HIS A 158 -29.84 0.43 -5.87
N SER A 159 -28.71 -0.17 -6.25
CA SER A 159 -27.46 0.58 -6.37
C SER A 159 -27.58 1.63 -7.48
N MET A 160 -27.01 2.81 -7.24
CA MET A 160 -27.00 3.90 -8.22
C MET A 160 -25.90 3.75 -9.28
N GLY A 161 -24.94 2.85 -9.07
CA GLY A 161 -23.78 2.76 -9.95
C GLY A 161 -22.72 1.76 -9.48
N GLN A 162 -21.54 1.84 -10.08
CA GLN A 162 -20.40 1.01 -9.70
C GLN A 162 -19.16 1.85 -9.46
N LEU A 163 -18.39 1.48 -8.43
CA LEU A 163 -16.98 1.85 -8.35
C LEU A 163 -16.19 0.97 -9.32
N ARG A 164 -15.23 1.57 -10.03
CA ARG A 164 -14.37 0.86 -10.99
C ARG A 164 -12.91 1.13 -10.70
N LEU A 165 -12.14 0.06 -10.72
CA LEU A 165 -10.68 0.06 -10.55
C LEU A 165 -10.02 -0.31 -11.86
N TRP A 166 -9.02 0.45 -12.26
CA TRP A 166 -8.25 0.28 -13.49
C TRP A 166 -6.76 0.25 -13.10
N GLY A 167 -6.22 -0.95 -12.90
CA GLY A 167 -4.83 -1.15 -12.51
C GLY A 167 -3.93 -1.32 -13.74
N THR A 168 -2.93 -0.45 -13.90
CA THR A 168 -1.86 -0.68 -14.89
C THR A 168 -0.82 -1.59 -14.29
N THR A 169 -0.55 -2.73 -14.93
CA THR A 169 0.42 -3.72 -14.46
C THR A 169 1.85 -3.29 -14.79
N ALA A 170 2.84 -3.91 -14.12
CA ALA A 170 4.26 -3.72 -14.46
C ALA A 170 4.62 -4.09 -15.92
N ALA A 171 3.79 -4.88 -16.60
CA ALA A 171 3.94 -5.21 -18.02
C ALA A 171 3.25 -4.21 -18.96
N GLY A 172 2.58 -3.18 -18.43
CA GLY A 172 1.85 -2.16 -19.18
C GLY A 172 0.43 -2.53 -19.60
N SER A 173 -0.05 -3.73 -19.26
CA SER A 173 -1.46 -4.10 -19.47
C SER A 173 -2.38 -3.46 -18.42
N VAL A 174 -3.69 -3.41 -18.70
CA VAL A 174 -4.69 -2.95 -17.73
C VAL A 174 -5.49 -4.15 -17.22
N ILE A 175 -5.67 -4.23 -15.90
CA ILE A 175 -6.64 -5.10 -15.25
C ILE A 175 -7.73 -4.25 -14.61
N THR A 176 -8.96 -4.78 -14.56
CA THR A 176 -10.10 -4.05 -14.00
C THR A 176 -10.82 -4.87 -12.94
N ALA A 177 -11.46 -4.15 -12.02
CA ALA A 177 -12.41 -4.70 -11.06
C ALA A 177 -13.55 -3.71 -10.88
N THR A 178 -14.76 -4.19 -10.61
CA THR A 178 -15.92 -3.34 -10.30
C THR A 178 -16.68 -3.87 -9.10
N ALA A 179 -17.32 -2.96 -8.37
CA ALA A 179 -18.26 -3.28 -7.31
C ALA A 179 -19.41 -2.28 -7.32
N ASP A 180 -20.62 -2.75 -7.06
CA ASP A 180 -21.79 -1.88 -6.92
C ASP A 180 -21.57 -0.91 -5.75
N LEU A 181 -21.95 0.35 -5.96
CA LEU A 181 -21.91 1.35 -4.91
C LEU A 181 -22.92 0.95 -3.82
N PRO A 182 -22.55 1.03 -2.52
CA PRO A 182 -23.50 0.78 -1.45
C PRO A 182 -24.61 1.85 -1.43
N GLU A 183 -25.60 1.65 -0.57
CA GLU A 183 -26.61 2.67 -0.28
C GLU A 183 -25.95 3.99 0.14
N LEU A 184 -26.63 5.12 -0.13
CA LEU A 184 -26.14 6.43 0.29
C LEU A 184 -25.91 6.47 1.80
N HIS A 185 -24.95 7.32 2.21
CA HIS A 185 -24.46 7.43 3.58
C HIS A 185 -23.71 6.21 4.14
N ALA A 186 -23.73 5.06 3.46
CA ALA A 186 -23.09 3.83 3.92
C ALA A 186 -21.71 3.60 3.29
N TRP A 187 -20.79 3.08 4.10
CA TRP A 187 -19.51 2.54 3.64
C TRP A 187 -19.62 1.04 3.37
N ALA A 188 -18.85 0.57 2.40
CA ALA A 188 -18.62 -0.83 2.14
C ALA A 188 -17.12 -1.17 2.18
N ASP A 189 -16.81 -2.34 2.72
CA ASP A 189 -15.49 -2.96 2.64
C ASP A 189 -15.41 -3.84 1.39
N TRP A 190 -14.45 -3.55 0.50
CA TRP A 190 -14.22 -4.37 -0.68
C TRP A 190 -12.89 -5.10 -0.58
N THR A 191 -12.95 -6.41 -0.34
CA THR A 191 -11.79 -7.29 -0.51
C THR A 191 -11.70 -7.75 -1.97
N LEU A 192 -10.55 -7.49 -2.60
CA LEU A 192 -10.34 -7.83 -4.00
C LEU A 192 -10.01 -9.31 -4.16
N ASP A 193 -10.41 -9.88 -5.31
CA ASP A 193 -10.07 -11.25 -5.63
C ASP A 193 -8.57 -11.46 -5.84
N ASN A 194 -8.14 -12.72 -5.87
CA ASN A 194 -6.72 -13.05 -6.03
C ASN A 194 -6.15 -12.59 -7.39
N ALA A 195 -6.97 -12.43 -8.42
CA ALA A 195 -6.50 -12.01 -9.74
C ALA A 195 -6.06 -10.54 -9.70
N PHE A 196 -6.86 -9.66 -9.09
CA PHE A 196 -6.48 -8.27 -8.90
C PHE A 196 -5.45 -8.11 -7.76
N ALA A 197 -5.72 -8.69 -6.59
CA ALA A 197 -4.88 -8.52 -5.40
C ALA A 197 -3.47 -9.13 -5.52
N GLY A 198 -3.33 -10.17 -6.35
CA GLY A 198 -2.03 -10.79 -6.65
C GLY A 198 -1.20 -10.03 -7.68
N THR A 199 -1.77 -9.04 -8.37
CA THR A 199 -1.12 -8.36 -9.50
C THR A 199 -0.34 -7.14 -9.05
N SER A 200 0.91 -7.04 -9.51
CA SER A 200 1.78 -5.88 -9.27
C SER A 200 1.41 -4.73 -10.22
N LEU A 201 0.96 -3.62 -9.64
CA LEU A 201 0.52 -2.40 -10.30
C LEU A 201 1.58 -1.31 -10.25
N THR A 202 1.69 -0.53 -11.33
CA THR A 202 2.45 0.72 -11.39
C THR A 202 1.56 1.94 -11.17
N SER A 203 0.27 1.84 -11.53
CA SER A 203 -0.75 2.83 -11.21
C SER A 203 -2.11 2.17 -11.00
N LEU A 204 -2.97 2.86 -10.25
CA LEU A 204 -4.36 2.51 -10.02
C LEU A 204 -5.22 3.74 -10.29
N ARG A 205 -6.06 3.69 -11.32
CA ARG A 205 -7.13 4.67 -11.52
C ARG A 205 -8.41 4.16 -10.88
N ILE A 206 -9.09 5.05 -10.17
CA ILE A 206 -10.37 4.82 -9.53
C ILE A 206 -11.35 5.85 -10.09
N ASP A 207 -12.47 5.37 -10.61
CA ASP A 207 -13.62 6.20 -10.97
C ASP A 207 -14.92 5.46 -10.66
N ALA A 208 -16.05 6.08 -10.97
CA ALA A 208 -17.34 5.44 -10.89
C ALA A 208 -18.11 5.59 -12.19
N CYS A 209 -19.22 4.86 -12.29
CA CYS A 209 -20.26 5.05 -13.28
C CYS A 209 -21.63 4.97 -12.61
N ALA A 210 -22.64 5.57 -13.23
CA ALA A 210 -24.03 5.51 -12.79
C ALA A 210 -24.84 4.56 -13.67
N TYR A 211 -25.82 3.88 -13.08
CA TYR A 211 -26.73 3.02 -13.83
C TYR A 211 -27.78 3.84 -14.57
N THR A 212 -27.95 3.54 -15.85
CA THR A 212 -29.11 3.98 -16.64
C THR A 212 -30.35 3.19 -16.25
N ALA A 213 -31.55 3.67 -16.64
CA ALA A 213 -32.79 2.91 -16.50
C ALA A 213 -32.77 1.54 -17.22
N ALA A 214 -31.88 1.36 -18.20
CA ALA A 214 -31.67 0.09 -18.90
C ALA A 214 -30.64 -0.83 -18.22
N GLY A 215 -30.06 -0.41 -17.09
CA GLY A 215 -29.06 -1.16 -16.33
C GLY A 215 -27.62 -1.05 -16.84
N ALA A 216 -27.35 -0.25 -17.87
CA ALA A 216 -25.98 0.03 -18.31
C ALA A 216 -25.29 1.00 -17.35
N CYS A 217 -24.05 0.71 -16.94
CA CYS A 217 -23.25 1.59 -16.08
C CYS A 217 -22.38 2.52 -16.93
N LEU A 218 -22.73 3.81 -16.95
CA LEU A 218 -22.12 4.82 -17.82
C LEU A 218 -21.51 5.97 -17.00
N ASN A 219 -20.40 6.51 -17.50
CA ASN A 219 -19.81 7.77 -17.08
C ASN A 219 -19.48 8.52 -18.37
N ASP A 220 -20.52 9.07 -18.98
CA ASP A 220 -20.49 9.80 -20.23
C ASP A 220 -21.56 10.90 -20.24
N GLY A 221 -21.71 11.58 -21.38
CA GLY A 221 -22.67 12.67 -21.54
C GLY A 221 -24.14 12.34 -21.33
N THR A 222 -24.50 11.05 -21.18
CA THR A 222 -25.88 10.64 -20.91
C THR A 222 -26.27 10.80 -19.45
N LEU A 223 -25.30 10.70 -18.53
CA LEU A 223 -25.49 10.75 -17.08
C LEU A 223 -24.48 11.70 -16.43
N LEU A 224 -24.59 12.98 -16.79
CA LEU A 224 -23.71 14.04 -16.29
C LEU A 224 -23.83 14.21 -14.77
N ASN A 225 -22.68 14.28 -14.10
CA ASN A 225 -22.51 14.48 -12.65
C ASN A 225 -23.24 13.44 -11.80
N ALA A 226 -23.46 12.25 -12.33
CA ALA A 226 -24.14 11.15 -11.63
C ALA A 226 -23.17 10.11 -11.05
N SER A 227 -21.89 10.12 -11.46
CA SER A 227 -20.90 9.08 -11.16
C SER A 227 -19.96 9.52 -10.03
N GLN A 228 -20.52 9.94 -8.90
CA GLN A 228 -19.75 10.42 -7.77
C GLN A 228 -19.48 9.29 -6.77
N PHE A 229 -18.32 9.32 -6.13
CA PHE A 229 -17.90 8.24 -5.23
C PHE A 229 -17.02 8.76 -4.11
N ALA A 230 -16.89 7.95 -3.06
CA ALA A 230 -15.90 8.14 -2.01
C ALA A 230 -14.99 6.91 -1.91
N VAL A 231 -13.70 7.13 -1.66
CA VAL A 231 -12.74 6.10 -1.27
C VAL A 231 -12.06 6.53 0.01
N GLY A 232 -12.11 5.68 1.01
CA GLY A 232 -11.44 5.88 2.29
C GLY A 232 -10.10 5.17 2.32
N THR A 233 -10.01 4.13 3.12
CA THR A 233 -8.79 3.37 3.38
C THR A 233 -8.48 2.40 2.23
N LEU A 234 -7.24 2.39 1.72
CA LEU A 234 -6.74 1.37 0.78
C LEU A 234 -5.65 0.52 1.41
N SER A 235 -5.82 -0.80 1.38
CA SER A 235 -4.84 -1.78 1.86
C SER A 235 -3.88 -2.15 0.73
N VAL A 236 -2.65 -1.64 0.80
CA VAL A 236 -1.61 -1.85 -0.21
C VAL A 236 -0.40 -2.60 0.33
N SER A 237 0.40 -3.20 -0.54
CA SER A 237 1.69 -3.78 -0.16
C SER A 237 2.77 -3.46 -1.18
N ALA A 238 4.01 -3.32 -0.69
CA ALA A 238 5.16 -3.10 -1.55
C ALA A 238 5.52 -4.38 -2.31
N VAL A 239 5.89 -4.24 -3.59
CA VAL A 239 6.45 -5.34 -4.39
C VAL A 239 7.98 -5.21 -4.33
N PRO A 240 8.71 -6.19 -3.77
CA PRO A 240 10.16 -6.14 -3.76
C PRO A 240 10.73 -6.06 -5.16
N GLU A 241 11.64 -5.11 -5.40
CA GLU A 241 12.31 -5.01 -6.70
C GLU A 241 13.23 -6.22 -6.93
N PRO A 242 13.33 -6.73 -8.18
CA PRO A 242 14.22 -7.86 -8.48
C PRO A 242 15.68 -7.61 -8.09
N SER A 243 16.13 -6.37 -8.18
CA SER A 243 17.47 -5.91 -7.77
C SER A 243 17.69 -6.06 -6.26
N ALA A 244 16.68 -5.80 -5.43
CA ALA A 244 16.76 -5.94 -3.98
C ALA A 244 16.95 -7.41 -3.58
N LEU A 245 16.26 -8.32 -4.26
CA LEU A 245 16.45 -9.77 -4.08
C LEU A 245 17.84 -10.22 -4.55
N ALA A 246 18.30 -9.71 -5.69
CA ALA A 246 19.65 -10.00 -6.20
C ALA A 246 20.74 -9.50 -5.25
N MET A 247 20.59 -8.30 -4.68
CA MET A 247 21.53 -7.74 -3.71
C MET A 247 21.52 -8.49 -2.38
N LEU A 248 20.33 -8.90 -1.91
CA LEU A 248 20.21 -9.76 -0.74
C LEU A 248 20.90 -11.11 -0.97
N ALA A 249 20.59 -11.77 -2.08
CA ALA A 249 21.16 -13.06 -2.44
C ALA A 249 22.69 -12.95 -2.62
N GLY A 250 23.15 -11.89 -3.28
CA GLY A 250 24.57 -11.58 -3.45
C GLY A 250 25.27 -11.33 -2.11
N GLY A 251 24.66 -10.54 -1.22
CA GLY A 251 25.15 -10.30 0.13
C GLY A 251 25.26 -11.59 0.96
N LEU A 252 24.24 -12.45 0.90
CA LEU A 252 24.25 -13.77 1.55
C LEU A 252 25.33 -14.69 0.98
N ALA A 253 25.53 -14.68 -0.35
CA ALA A 253 26.57 -15.45 -1.00
C ALA A 253 27.98 -14.99 -0.57
N LEU A 254 28.21 -13.68 -0.48
CA LEU A 254 29.47 -13.12 -0.01
C LEU A 254 29.73 -13.46 1.46
N LEU A 255 28.72 -13.38 2.32
CA LEU A 255 28.83 -13.80 3.73
C LEU A 255 29.13 -15.30 3.85
N GLY A 256 28.48 -16.13 3.03
CA GLY A 256 28.75 -17.56 2.94
C GLY A 256 30.20 -17.86 2.55
N ALA A 257 30.69 -17.22 1.49
CA ALA A 257 32.07 -17.36 1.03
C ALA A 257 33.09 -16.90 2.10
N ALA A 258 32.83 -15.75 2.74
CA ALA A 258 33.69 -15.22 3.81
C ALA A 258 33.71 -16.11 5.06
N SER A 259 32.60 -16.78 5.38
CA SER A 259 32.56 -17.73 6.50
C SER A 259 33.38 -19.00 6.22
N ARG A 260 33.37 -19.48 4.96
CA ARG A 260 34.12 -20.65 4.52
C ARG A 260 35.63 -20.39 4.54
N THR A 261 36.07 -19.23 4.05
CA THR A 261 37.50 -18.87 4.07
C THR A 261 38.06 -18.73 5.49
N ARG A 262 37.27 -18.21 6.43
CA ARG A 262 37.66 -18.17 7.86
C ARG A 262 37.80 -19.56 8.47
N ARG A 263 36.89 -20.49 8.16
CA ARG A 263 37.00 -21.89 8.62
C ARG A 263 38.24 -22.58 8.07
N LEU A 264 38.56 -22.37 6.78
CA LEU A 264 39.75 -22.96 6.16
C LEU A 264 41.05 -22.37 6.72
N ARG A 265 41.12 -21.06 7.02
CA ARG A 265 42.28 -20.45 7.70
C ARG A 265 42.49 -20.97 9.12
N ASN A 266 41.42 -21.26 9.85
CA ASN A 266 41.53 -21.76 11.23
C ASN A 266 41.69 -23.29 11.31
N GLY A 267 41.26 -24.04 10.29
CA GLY A 267 41.43 -25.49 10.20
C GLY A 267 42.80 -25.96 9.66
N GLY A 268 43.63 -25.05 9.13
CA GLY A 268 45.00 -25.33 8.68
C GLY A 268 46.08 -25.24 9.78
N ARG A 269 45.67 -25.11 11.05
CA ARG A 269 46.55 -25.18 12.23
C ARG A 269 46.14 -26.34 13.11
N ALA A 270 46.39 -27.56 12.66
CA ALA A 270 46.40 -28.78 13.45
C ALA A 270 47.62 -29.60 13.05
#